data_AF-A0A7X7B4W0-F1
#
_entry.id   AF-A0A7X7B4W0-F1
#
_cell.length_a   1.000
_cell.length_b   1.000
_cell.length_c   1.000
_cell.angle_alpha   90.00
_cell.angle_beta   90.00
_cell.angle_gamma   90.00
#
_symmetry.space_group_name_H-M   'P 1'
#
loop_
_entity.id
_entity.type
_entity.pdbx_description
1 polymer ?
#
loop_
_entity_poly.entity_id
_entity_poly.type
_entity_poly.pdbx_seq_one_letter_code
_entity_poly.pdbx_strand_id
1 'polypeptide(L)'
;SINEGDKVKDATKNTVFGEVVKKEVDKSIVFASNEKGELVQTTRPGYVSMKLYVHAKGVHTDTGYYFNNVDYYVGRSLELRAGTGVVWTRIIGIRKVEEE
;
A
#
# COMPACT_ATOMS: atom_id res chain seq x y z
N SER A 1 -6.40 -9.84 10.40
CA SER A 1 -6.25 -10.03 8.94
C SER A 1 -6.65 -8.73 8.24
N ILE A 2 -6.19 -8.53 7.01
CA ILE A 2 -6.63 -7.44 6.12
C ILE A 2 -7.55 -8.07 5.08
N ASN A 3 -8.77 -7.59 4.96
CA ASN A 3 -9.80 -8.11 4.05
C ASN A 3 -10.43 -6.99 3.23
N GLU A 4 -11.09 -7.36 2.13
CA GLU A 4 -11.93 -6.42 1.38
C GLU A 4 -13.06 -5.91 2.29
N GLY A 5 -13.38 -4.63 2.17
CA GLY A 5 -14.31 -3.94 3.06
C GLY A 5 -13.67 -3.28 4.28
N ASP A 6 -12.43 -3.63 4.63
CA ASP A 6 -11.76 -3.04 5.79
C ASP A 6 -11.48 -1.55 5.55
N LYS A 7 -11.81 -0.72 6.55
CA LYS A 7 -11.41 0.68 6.55
C LYS A 7 -9.90 0.80 6.67
N VAL A 8 -9.35 1.75 5.91
CA VAL A 8 -7.93 2.00 5.82
C VAL A 8 -7.59 3.30 6.52
N LYS A 9 -6.73 3.19 7.53
CA LYS A 9 -6.24 4.30 8.34
C LYS A 9 -4.75 4.53 8.07
N ASP A 10 -4.41 5.78 7.80
CA ASP A 10 -3.04 6.28 7.92
C ASP A 10 -2.75 6.48 9.42
N ALA A 11 -1.89 5.64 9.98
CA ALA A 11 -1.60 5.64 11.41
C ALA A 11 -0.84 6.91 11.82
N THR A 12 0.08 7.38 10.98
CA THR A 12 0.93 8.55 11.25
C THR A 12 0.12 9.84 11.25
N LYS A 13 -0.88 9.94 10.38
CA LYS A 13 -1.78 11.10 10.30
C LYS A 13 -3.08 10.93 11.08
N ASN A 14 -3.25 9.77 11.73
CA ASN A 14 -4.43 9.41 12.51
C ASN A 14 -5.76 9.60 11.74
N THR A 15 -5.78 9.31 10.44
CA THR A 15 -6.93 9.56 9.56
C THR A 15 -7.37 8.30 8.82
N VAL A 16 -8.68 8.07 8.76
CA VAL A 16 -9.27 7.03 7.89
C VAL A 16 -9.53 7.66 6.54
N PHE A 17 -8.94 7.13 5.47
CA PHE A 17 -8.98 7.76 4.15
C PHE A 17 -9.69 6.91 3.08
N GLY A 18 -9.89 5.62 3.32
CA GLY A 18 -10.51 4.76 2.33
C GLY A 18 -10.86 3.38 2.84
N GLU A 19 -11.10 2.48 1.90
CA GLU A 19 -11.52 1.10 2.12
C GLU A 19 -10.77 0.14 1.20
N VAL A 20 -10.41 -1.04 1.70
CA VAL A 20 -9.77 -2.08 0.90
C VAL A 20 -10.76 -2.64 -0.10
N VAL A 21 -10.42 -2.57 -1.39
CA VAL A 21 -11.25 -3.13 -2.48
C VAL A 21 -10.63 -4.37 -3.12
N LYS A 22 -9.32 -4.58 -2.93
CA LYS A 22 -8.62 -5.77 -3.41
C LYS A 22 -7.29 -5.91 -2.68
N LYS A 23 -6.85 -7.15 -2.46
CA LYS A 23 -5.47 -7.46 -2.08
C LYS A 23 -4.90 -8.54 -3.00
N GLU A 24 -3.66 -8.36 -3.40
CA GLU A 24 -2.88 -9.37 -4.11
C GLU A 24 -1.67 -9.72 -3.24
N VAL A 25 -1.52 -11.00 -2.90
CA VAL A 25 -0.41 -11.50 -2.10
C VAL A 25 0.40 -12.43 -2.97
N ASP A 26 1.70 -12.17 -3.04
CA ASP A 26 2.66 -12.95 -3.79
C ASP A 26 3.84 -13.34 -2.88
N LYS A 27 4.69 -14.24 -3.36
CA LYS A 27 5.94 -14.60 -2.71
C LYS A 27 6.77 -13.36 -2.48
N SER A 28 7.44 -13.30 -1.33
CA SER A 28 8.38 -12.22 -1.04
C SER A 28 9.45 -12.14 -2.13
N ILE A 29 9.64 -10.96 -2.70
CA ILE A 29 10.74 -10.67 -3.62
C ILE A 29 11.87 -10.05 -2.80
N VAL A 30 13.01 -10.73 -2.72
CA VAL A 30 14.24 -10.26 -2.06
C VAL A 30 15.40 -10.43 -3.03
N PHE A 31 16.35 -9.51 -3.03
CA PHE A 31 17.60 -9.69 -3.78
C PHE A 31 18.71 -10.06 -2.80
N ALA A 32 19.44 -11.12 -3.09
CA ALA A 32 20.56 -11.59 -2.27
C ALA A 32 21.71 -12.07 -3.17
N SER A 33 22.93 -12.02 -2.67
CA SER A 33 24.10 -12.57 -3.37
C SER A 33 24.08 -14.10 -3.28
N ASN A 34 24.30 -14.78 -4.41
CA ASN A 34 24.55 -16.21 -4.43
C ASN A 34 26.00 -16.53 -4.01
N GLU A 35 26.38 -17.82 -4.00
CA GLU A 35 27.73 -18.28 -3.65
C GLU A 35 28.84 -17.73 -4.57
N LYS A 36 28.48 -17.20 -5.75
CA LYS A 36 29.38 -16.56 -6.71
C LYS A 36 29.45 -15.03 -6.55
N GLY A 37 28.71 -14.46 -5.58
CA GLY A 37 28.62 -13.02 -5.37
C GLY A 37 27.63 -12.31 -6.31
N GLU A 38 26.91 -13.03 -7.16
CA GLU A 38 25.96 -12.45 -8.11
C GLU A 38 24.63 -12.11 -7.42
N LEU A 39 24.10 -10.92 -7.68
CA LEU A 39 22.81 -10.50 -7.14
C LEU A 39 21.68 -11.25 -7.87
N VAL A 40 20.96 -12.11 -7.14
CA VAL A 40 19.84 -12.90 -7.67
C VAL A 40 18.55 -12.61 -6.91
N GLN A 41 17.42 -12.72 -7.61
CA GLN A 41 16.11 -12.65 -6.99
C GLN A 41 15.81 -13.97 -6.24
N THR A 42 15.40 -13.86 -4.98
CA THR A 42 15.05 -14.95 -4.08
C THR A 42 13.81 -14.61 -3.26
N THR A 43 13.39 -15.52 -2.38
CA THR A 43 12.25 -15.34 -1.47
C THR A 43 12.67 -15.59 -0.03
N ARG A 44 12.10 -14.85 0.93
CA ARG A 44 12.35 -15.04 2.36
C ARG A 44 11.17 -15.78 3.00
N PRO A 45 11.38 -16.98 3.58
CA PRO A 45 10.32 -17.70 4.30
C PRO A 45 9.69 -16.83 5.40
N GLY A 46 8.35 -16.87 5.49
CA GLY A 46 7.58 -16.05 6.43
C GLY A 46 7.31 -14.61 5.98
N TYR A 47 7.84 -14.19 4.83
CA TYR A 47 7.56 -12.88 4.23
C TYR A 47 6.73 -13.03 2.97
N VAL A 48 5.88 -12.05 2.71
CA VAL A 48 5.09 -11.93 1.48
C VAL A 48 5.29 -10.56 0.87
N SER A 49 5.13 -10.46 -0.43
CA SER A 49 4.94 -9.19 -1.11
C SER A 49 3.43 -8.97 -1.30
N MET A 50 2.93 -7.79 -0.97
CA MET A 50 1.49 -7.50 -1.06
C MET A 50 1.25 -6.21 -1.83
N LYS A 51 0.31 -6.24 -2.78
CA LYS A 51 -0.32 -5.04 -3.35
C LYS A 51 -1.69 -4.89 -2.72
N LEU A 52 -1.91 -3.75 -2.09
CA LEU A 52 -3.19 -3.40 -1.48
C LEU A 52 -3.84 -2.29 -2.31
N TYR A 53 -5.07 -2.52 -2.74
CA TYR A 53 -5.85 -1.56 -3.50
C TYR A 53 -6.90 -0.94 -2.59
N VAL A 54 -6.89 0.38 -2.52
CA VAL A 54 -7.74 1.16 -1.63
C VAL A 54 -8.56 2.13 -2.46
N HIS A 55 -9.86 2.16 -2.22
CA HIS A 55 -10.74 3.18 -2.77
C HIS A 55 -10.92 4.28 -1.71
N ALA A 56 -10.66 5.51 -2.11
CA ALA A 56 -10.77 6.70 -1.29
C ALA A 56 -11.52 7.80 -2.06
N LYS A 57 -12.33 8.58 -1.35
CA LYS A 57 -12.94 9.80 -1.89
C LYS A 57 -12.05 10.98 -1.56
N GLY A 58 -11.71 11.78 -2.56
CA GLY A 58 -10.83 12.93 -2.37
C GLY A 58 -10.77 13.83 -3.59
N VAL A 59 -9.89 14.83 -3.49
CA VAL A 59 -9.71 15.87 -4.50
C VAL A 59 -8.33 15.74 -5.09
N HIS A 60 -8.22 15.81 -6.42
CA HIS A 60 -6.92 15.89 -7.09
C HIS A 60 -6.34 17.30 -6.93
N THR A 61 -5.07 17.40 -6.59
CA THR A 61 -4.33 18.66 -6.42
C THR A 61 -3.11 18.67 -7.34
N ASP A 62 -2.46 19.82 -7.49
CA ASP A 62 -1.25 19.95 -8.32
C ASP A 62 -0.07 19.10 -7.81
N THR A 63 -0.11 18.67 -6.55
CA THR A 63 0.97 17.93 -5.87
C THR A 63 0.58 16.49 -5.53
N GLY A 64 -0.64 16.05 -5.86
CA GLY A 64 -1.12 14.69 -5.58
C GLY A 64 -2.62 14.61 -5.39
N TYR A 65 -3.02 13.94 -4.31
CA TYR A 65 -4.42 13.70 -3.97
C TYR A 65 -4.66 13.99 -2.51
N TYR A 66 -5.73 14.72 -2.24
CA TYR A 66 -6.14 15.09 -0.90
C TYR A 66 -7.26 14.17 -0.44
N PHE A 67 -6.96 13.29 0.52
CA PHE A 67 -7.93 12.38 1.12
C PHE A 67 -8.04 12.69 2.62
N ASN A 68 -9.26 12.98 3.08
CA ASN A 68 -9.57 13.29 4.48
C ASN A 68 -8.54 14.22 5.18
N ASN A 69 -8.35 15.39 4.58
CA ASN A 69 -7.48 16.46 5.07
C ASN A 69 -5.96 16.15 5.08
N VAL A 70 -5.53 15.16 4.30
CA VAL A 70 -4.13 14.74 4.20
C VAL A 70 -3.73 14.57 2.74
N ASP A 71 -2.53 15.03 2.40
CA ASP A 71 -1.92 14.84 1.08
C ASP A 71 -1.33 13.44 0.92
N TYR A 72 -1.66 12.81 -0.21
CA TYR A 72 -1.14 11.53 -0.66
C TYR A 72 -0.59 11.68 -2.08
N TYR A 73 0.59 11.12 -2.33
CA TYR A 73 1.26 11.19 -3.62
C TYR A 73 2.05 9.92 -3.87
N VAL A 74 2.27 9.61 -5.15
CA VAL A 74 3.07 8.44 -5.55
C VAL A 74 4.48 8.58 -4.99
N GLY A 75 4.98 7.51 -4.39
CA GLY A 75 6.28 7.46 -3.74
C GLY A 75 6.26 7.76 -2.24
N ARG A 76 5.15 8.24 -1.67
CA ARG A 76 5.01 8.43 -0.22
C ARG A 76 4.99 7.09 0.51
N SER A 77 5.76 6.98 1.59
CA SER A 77 5.71 5.84 2.53
C SER A 77 4.81 6.15 3.71
N LEU A 78 4.10 5.14 4.23
CA LEU A 78 3.21 5.30 5.39
C LEU A 78 3.03 4.00 6.18
N GLU A 79 2.73 4.14 7.48
CA GLU A 79 2.16 3.07 8.31
C GLU A 79 0.65 3.03 8.10
N LEU A 80 0.16 1.92 7.57
CA LEU A 80 -1.24 1.70 7.26
C LEU A 80 -1.83 0.67 8.22
N ARG A 81 -3.04 0.98 8.72
CA ARG A 81 -3.88 0.02 9.46
C ARG A 81 -5.11 -0.31 8.65
N ALA A 82 -5.38 -1.60 8.48
CA ALA A 82 -6.59 -2.12 7.86
C ALA A 82 -7.03 -3.38 8.61
N GLY A 83 -8.28 -3.42 9.05
CA GLY A 83 -8.76 -4.45 9.97
C GLY A 83 -7.88 -4.50 11.23
N THR A 84 -7.34 -5.68 11.53
CA THR A 84 -6.36 -5.87 12.64
C THR A 84 -4.90 -5.89 12.18
N GLY A 85 -4.64 -5.63 10.89
CA GLY A 85 -3.29 -5.61 10.32
C GLY A 85 -2.64 -4.23 10.39
N VAL A 86 -1.30 -4.23 10.54
CA VAL A 86 -0.43 -3.06 10.41
C VAL A 86 0.60 -3.35 9.33
N VAL A 87 0.75 -2.45 8.36
CA VAL A 87 1.72 -2.60 7.26
C VAL A 87 2.45 -1.30 6.99
N TRP A 88 3.77 -1.40 6.83
CA TRP A 88 4.61 -0.33 6.30
C TRP A 88 4.64 -0.47 4.79
N THR A 89 4.18 0.56 4.08
CA THR A 89 4.01 0.48 2.63
C THR A 89 4.42 1.77 1.93
N ARG A 90 4.51 1.71 0.61
CA ARG A 90 4.77 2.83 -0.28
C ARG A 90 3.68 2.90 -1.34
N ILE A 91 3.18 4.10 -1.61
CA ILE A 91 2.19 4.32 -2.67
C ILE A 91 2.90 4.20 -4.01
N ILE A 92 2.52 3.21 -4.82
CA ILE A 92 3.11 2.98 -6.14
C ILE A 92 2.28 3.58 -7.28
N GLY A 93 1.02 3.93 -7.02
CA GLY A 93 0.13 4.50 -8.03
C GLY A 93 -1.17 4.98 -7.40
N ILE A 94 -1.74 6.02 -7.98
CA ILE A 94 -3.07 6.54 -7.65
C ILE A 94 -3.76 6.79 -8.99
N ARG A 95 -4.97 6.23 -9.16
CA ARG A 95 -5.77 6.41 -10.38
C ARG A 95 -7.15 6.92 -9.99
N LYS A 96 -7.67 7.88 -10.76
CA LYS A 96 -9.08 8.27 -10.66
C LYS A 96 -9.91 7.12 -11.23
N VAL A 97 -10.97 6.76 -10.52
CA VAL A 97 -12.00 5.85 -11.03
C VAL A 97 -13.18 6.75 -11.38
N GLU A 98 -13.57 6.78 -12.64
CA GLU A 98 -14.79 7.49 -13.04
C GLU A 98 -15.99 6.66 -12.55
N GLU A 99 -16.97 7.31 -11.92
CA GLU A 99 -18.27 6.69 -11.66
C GLU A 99 -19.02 6.68 -13.00
N GLU A 100 -19.35 5.49 -13.51
CA GLU A 100 -20.29 5.29 -14.63
C GLU A 100 -21.74 5.61 -14.23
#